data_AF-A0A945HKH5-F1
#
_entry.id   AF-A0A945HKH5-F1
#
_cell.length_a   1.000
_cell.length_b   1.000
_cell.length_c   1.000
_cell.angle_alpha   90.00
_cell.angle_beta   90.00
_cell.angle_gamma   90.00
#
_symmetry.space_group_name_H-M   'P 1'
#
loop_
_entity.id
_entity.type
_entity.pdbx_description
1 polymer ?
#
loop_
_entity_poly.entity_id
_entity_poly.type
_entity_poly.pdbx_seq_one_letter_code
_entity_poly.pdbx_strand_id
1 'polypeptide(L)'
;MTKQILEAKKLENKDFKILNHYHDLEERFEKNYSTCPFLQFLTVVGADQCVYTCQDKAYTEVGKMGSIEGKSFKEFWFSEENKTFLKAFDPSMKCNHHCVSHSKNIAIHEYLSIDQEHGYFV
;
A
#
# COMPACT_ATOMS: atom_id res chain seq x y z
N MET A 1 -18.15 1.09 17.67
CA MET A 1 -17.75 2.14 16.70
C MET A 1 -18.92 3.09 16.36
N THR A 2 -20.11 2.57 16.06
CA THR A 2 -21.30 3.35 15.62
C THR A 2 -21.76 4.45 16.58
N LYS A 3 -21.66 4.23 17.91
CA LYS A 3 -22.10 5.22 18.91
C LYS A 3 -21.35 6.55 18.82
N GLN A 4 -20.04 6.53 18.64
CA GLN A 4 -19.22 7.75 18.58
C GLN A 4 -19.49 8.55 17.30
N ILE A 5 -19.72 7.87 16.18
CA ILE A 5 -20.09 8.50 14.90
C ILE A 5 -21.43 9.23 15.06
N LEU A 6 -22.41 8.62 15.72
CA LEU A 6 -23.71 9.24 15.97
C LEU A 6 -23.62 10.46 16.89
N GLU A 7 -22.81 10.40 17.95
CA GLU A 7 -22.58 11.58 18.81
C GLU A 7 -21.86 12.70 18.06
N ALA A 8 -20.84 12.37 17.24
CA ALA A 8 -20.13 13.36 16.44
C ALA A 8 -21.09 14.07 15.46
N LYS A 9 -21.97 13.33 14.78
CA LYS A 9 -22.97 13.91 13.85
C LYS A 9 -23.90 14.94 14.50
N LYS A 10 -24.12 14.89 15.82
CA LYS A 10 -24.90 15.93 16.53
C LYS A 10 -24.22 17.29 16.57
N LEU A 11 -22.91 17.36 16.29
CA LEU A 11 -22.16 18.60 16.23
C LEU A 11 -22.32 19.34 14.88
N GLU A 12 -22.89 18.67 13.87
CA GLU A 12 -23.14 19.29 12.56
C GLU A 12 -24.13 20.46 12.67
N ASN A 13 -23.89 21.52 11.91
CA ASN A 13 -24.80 22.66 11.81
C ASN A 13 -24.76 23.23 10.38
N LYS A 14 -25.22 24.47 10.18
CA LYS A 14 -25.25 25.12 8.86
C LYS A 14 -23.84 25.45 8.32
N ASP A 15 -22.87 25.66 9.20
CA ASP A 15 -21.50 26.10 8.87
C ASP A 15 -20.45 25.00 9.10
N PHE A 16 -20.84 23.86 9.70
CA PHE A 16 -19.95 22.75 10.01
C PHE A 16 -20.57 21.40 9.63
N LYS A 17 -19.83 20.59 8.88
CA LYS A 17 -20.23 19.26 8.39
C LYS A 17 -19.16 18.22 8.69
N ILE A 18 -19.60 17.01 9.02
CA ILE A 18 -18.74 15.87 9.35
C ILE A 18 -18.87 14.85 8.23
N LEU A 19 -17.77 14.64 7.53
CA LEU A 19 -17.65 13.59 6.51
C LEU A 19 -17.22 12.29 7.21
N ASN A 20 -18.14 11.33 7.28
CA ASN A 20 -17.86 10.01 7.84
C ASN A 20 -17.31 9.06 6.76
N HIS A 21 -16.00 8.82 6.76
CA HIS A 21 -15.34 7.85 5.87
C HIS A 21 -15.11 6.47 6.50
N TYR A 22 -15.63 6.20 7.70
CA TYR A 22 -15.39 4.91 8.36
C TYR A 22 -16.04 3.72 7.64
N HIS A 23 -17.00 3.95 6.74
CA HIS A 23 -17.61 2.91 5.90
C HIS A 23 -16.65 2.39 4.82
N ASP A 24 -15.70 3.20 4.35
CA ASP A 24 -14.71 2.82 3.32
C ASP A 24 -13.54 2.02 3.90
N LEU A 25 -13.56 1.70 5.20
CA LEU A 25 -12.44 1.03 5.86
C LEU A 25 -12.44 -0.47 5.66
N GLU A 26 -13.60 -1.13 5.64
CA GLU A 26 -13.70 -2.60 5.60
C GLU A 26 -13.07 -3.18 4.33
N GLU A 27 -13.31 -2.55 3.18
CA GLU A 27 -12.79 -2.98 1.88
C GLU A 27 -11.25 -2.90 1.76
N ARG A 28 -10.59 -2.22 2.70
CA ARG A 28 -9.15 -1.95 2.63
C ARG A 28 -8.31 -2.89 3.47
N PHE A 29 -8.88 -3.90 4.12
CA PHE A 29 -8.13 -4.90 4.90
C PHE A 29 -7.82 -6.16 4.09
N GLU A 30 -8.81 -6.68 3.36
CA GLU A 30 -8.63 -7.83 2.48
C GLU A 30 -8.10 -7.41 1.10
N LYS A 31 -7.16 -8.20 0.55
CA LYS A 31 -6.53 -7.92 -0.75
C LYS A 31 -6.90 -9.05 -1.68
N ASN A 32 -7.76 -8.77 -2.64
CA ASN A 32 -8.17 -9.73 -3.67
C ASN A 32 -7.17 -9.79 -4.84
N TYR A 33 -5.91 -9.43 -4.60
CA TYR A 33 -4.82 -9.43 -5.57
C TYR A 33 -3.54 -9.98 -4.93
N SER A 34 -2.75 -10.70 -5.72
CA SER A 34 -1.56 -11.43 -5.26
C SER A 34 -0.24 -10.67 -5.45
N THR A 35 -0.29 -9.46 -5.99
CA THR A 35 0.90 -8.61 -6.17
C THR A 35 0.61 -7.16 -5.82
N CYS A 36 1.62 -6.47 -5.26
CA CYS A 36 1.54 -5.06 -4.90
C CYS A 36 2.41 -4.21 -5.84
N PRO A 37 1.90 -3.79 -7.02
CA PRO A 37 2.68 -3.01 -7.97
C PRO A 37 3.14 -1.66 -7.40
N PHE A 38 2.42 -1.11 -6.41
CA PHE A 38 2.79 0.15 -5.75
C PHE A 38 4.18 0.12 -5.07
N LEU A 39 4.73 -1.07 -4.76
CA LEU A 39 6.09 -1.23 -4.26
C LEU A 39 7.17 -0.67 -5.22
N GLN A 40 6.86 -0.57 -6.51
CA GLN A 40 7.77 0.03 -7.51
C GLN A 40 7.75 1.56 -7.51
N PHE A 41 6.75 2.18 -6.88
CA PHE A 41 6.51 3.63 -6.95
C PHE A 41 6.86 4.35 -5.65
N LEU A 42 6.63 3.69 -4.50
CA LEU A 42 6.99 4.24 -3.19
C LEU A 42 7.81 3.22 -2.42
N THR A 43 9.06 3.58 -2.16
CA THR A 43 9.97 2.83 -1.28
C THR A 43 10.14 3.56 0.03
N VAL A 44 10.13 2.82 1.15
CA VAL A 44 10.39 3.38 2.48
C VAL A 44 11.77 2.94 2.94
N VAL A 45 12.63 3.90 3.28
CA VAL A 45 13.97 3.66 3.85
C VAL A 45 13.97 4.16 5.28
N GLY A 46 14.22 3.26 6.23
CA GLY A 46 14.29 3.57 7.65
C GLY A 46 15.63 4.21 8.05
N ALA A 47 15.63 4.85 9.22
CA ALA A 47 16.85 5.42 9.82
C ALA A 47 17.86 4.34 10.26
N ASP A 48 17.40 3.09 10.34
CA ASP A 48 18.18 1.89 10.64
C ASP A 48 18.80 1.26 9.37
N GLN A 49 18.81 1.98 8.25
CA GLN A 49 19.31 1.54 6.95
C GLN A 49 18.53 0.35 6.36
N CYS A 50 17.36 0.00 6.90
CA CYS A 50 16.50 -1.03 6.33
C CYS A 50 15.54 -0.45 5.29
N VAL A 51 15.18 -1.28 4.30
CA VAL A 51 14.19 -0.94 3.26
C VAL A 51 12.91 -1.71 3.51
N TYR A 52 11.76 -1.04 3.42
CA TYR A 52 10.47 -1.57 3.80
C TYR A 52 9.40 -1.42 2.71
N THR A 53 8.41 -2.30 2.77
CA THR A 53 7.29 -2.36 1.83
C THR A 53 6.34 -1.17 1.90
N CYS A 54 6.10 -0.60 3.08
CA CYS A 54 5.30 0.60 3.26
C CYS A 54 5.57 1.26 4.62
N GLN A 55 5.05 2.48 4.82
CA GLN A 55 5.21 3.22 6.07
C GLN A 55 4.58 2.51 7.26
N ASP A 56 3.46 1.80 7.05
CA ASP A 56 2.75 1.07 8.11
C ASP A 56 3.48 -0.21 8.55
N LYS A 57 4.49 -0.63 7.79
CA LYS A 57 5.31 -1.82 8.04
C LYS A 57 6.79 -1.51 8.27
N ALA A 58 7.16 -0.23 8.31
CA ALA A 58 8.49 0.20 8.68
C ALA A 58 8.84 -0.33 10.08
N TYR A 59 10.09 -0.74 10.26
CA TYR A 59 10.61 -1.33 11.50
C TYR A 59 9.93 -2.64 11.93
N THR A 60 9.29 -3.36 11.00
CA THR A 60 8.76 -4.71 11.24
C THR A 60 9.45 -5.74 10.36
N GLU A 61 9.65 -6.95 10.87
CA GLU A 61 10.24 -8.05 10.08
C GLU A 61 9.37 -8.42 8.87
N VAL A 62 8.04 -8.37 9.00
CA VAL A 62 7.11 -8.66 7.90
C VAL A 62 7.22 -7.61 6.77
N GLY A 63 7.54 -6.37 7.11
CA GLY A 63 7.72 -5.28 6.17
C GLY A 63 9.10 -5.19 5.53
N LYS A 64 10.10 -5.85 6.12
CA LYS A 64 11.50 -5.68 5.77
C LYS A 64 11.82 -6.38 4.45
N MET A 65 12.30 -5.59 3.49
CA MET A 65 12.76 -6.05 2.18
C MET A 65 14.25 -6.39 2.21
N GLY A 66 15.03 -5.65 3.01
CA GLY A 66 16.47 -5.82 3.16
C GLY A 66 17.12 -4.63 3.87
N SER A 67 18.44 -4.48 3.71
CA SER A 67 19.24 -3.38 4.27
C SER A 67 20.17 -2.79 3.22
N ILE A 68 20.41 -1.48 3.30
CA ILE A 68 21.42 -0.75 2.53
C ILE A 68 22.71 -0.53 3.34
N GLU A 69 22.84 -1.13 4.51
CA GLU A 69 24.09 -1.05 5.29
C GLU A 69 25.28 -1.55 4.47
N GLY A 70 26.29 -0.70 4.31
CA GLY A 70 27.50 -1.01 3.55
C GLY A 70 27.34 -1.05 2.03
N LYS A 71 26.21 -0.63 1.46
CA LYS A 71 26.00 -0.55 0.00
C LYS A 71 25.10 0.63 -0.41
N SER A 72 25.15 1.03 -1.67
CA SER A 72 24.24 2.06 -2.17
C SER A 72 22.81 1.53 -2.30
N PHE A 73 21.83 2.43 -2.20
CA PHE A 73 20.43 2.07 -2.48
C PHE A 73 20.25 1.52 -3.89
N LYS A 74 20.99 2.03 -4.89
CA LYS A 74 20.94 1.53 -6.26
C LYS A 74 21.38 0.07 -6.34
N GLU A 75 22.49 -0.28 -5.70
CA GLU A 75 22.98 -1.67 -5.65
C GLU A 75 21.97 -2.58 -4.97
N PHE A 76 21.40 -2.17 -3.84
CA PHE A 76 20.32 -2.93 -3.18
C PHE A 76 19.09 -3.08 -4.09
N TRP A 77 18.58 -1.98 -4.65
CA TRP A 77 17.31 -1.98 -5.37
C TRP A 77 17.34 -2.88 -6.62
N PHE A 78 18.47 -2.90 -7.33
CA PHE A 78 18.68 -3.73 -8.52
C PHE A 78 19.32 -5.10 -8.24
N SER A 79 19.51 -5.45 -6.97
CA SER A 79 20.05 -6.76 -6.56
C SER A 79 19.08 -7.91 -6.84
N GLU A 80 19.61 -9.13 -6.92
CA GLU A 80 18.77 -10.34 -7.04
C GLU A 80 17.96 -10.62 -5.78
N GLU A 81 18.44 -10.27 -4.59
CA GLU A 81 17.69 -10.40 -3.34
C GLU A 81 16.40 -9.57 -3.38
N ASN A 82 16.49 -8.30 -3.79
CA ASN A 82 15.35 -7.41 -3.83
C ASN A 82 14.37 -7.80 -4.95
N LYS A 83 14.88 -8.19 -6.13
CA LYS A 83 14.04 -8.72 -7.21
C LYS A 83 13.27 -9.97 -6.78
N THR A 84 13.93 -10.87 -6.05
CA THR A 84 13.29 -12.10 -5.54
C THR A 84 12.21 -11.75 -4.52
N PHE A 85 12.50 -10.83 -3.59
CA PHE A 85 11.50 -10.34 -2.64
C PHE A 85 10.27 -9.76 -3.36
N LEU A 86 10.48 -8.83 -4.30
CA LEU A 86 9.41 -8.15 -5.02
C LEU A 86 8.53 -9.11 -5.81
N LYS A 87 9.11 -10.15 -6.43
CA LYS A 87 8.37 -11.20 -7.15
C LYS A 87 7.57 -12.12 -6.23
N ALA A 88 8.09 -12.41 -5.04
CA ALA A 88 7.48 -13.34 -4.07
C ALA A 88 6.55 -12.65 -3.07
N PHE A 89 6.44 -11.31 -3.11
CA PHE A 89 5.61 -10.56 -2.18
C PHE A 89 4.13 -10.63 -2.58
N ASP A 90 3.35 -11.33 -1.75
CA ASP A 90 1.90 -11.42 -1.90
C ASP A 90 1.18 -10.64 -0.77
N PRO A 91 0.50 -9.52 -1.08
CA PRO A 91 -0.22 -8.73 -0.09
C PRO A 91 -1.49 -9.42 0.43
N SER A 92 -2.08 -10.39 -0.27
CA SER A 92 -3.23 -11.17 0.22
C SER A 92 -2.86 -12.02 1.43
N MET A 93 -1.61 -12.50 1.48
CA MET A 93 -1.09 -13.29 2.59
C MET A 93 -0.34 -12.46 3.63
N LYS A 94 0.45 -11.47 3.18
CA LYS A 94 1.38 -10.73 4.04
C LYS A 94 0.84 -9.38 4.54
N CYS A 95 -0.28 -8.89 4.00
CA CYS A 95 -0.81 -7.56 4.29
C CYS A 95 -2.30 -7.55 4.66
N ASN A 96 -2.61 -8.05 5.85
CA ASN A 96 -3.96 -7.93 6.43
C ASN A 96 -4.09 -6.69 7.34
N HIS A 97 -3.93 -5.50 6.76
CA HIS A 97 -4.12 -4.22 7.45
C HIS A 97 -4.70 -3.18 6.49
N HIS A 98 -5.26 -2.09 7.03
CA HIS A 98 -5.75 -0.97 6.22
C HIS A 98 -4.61 -0.43 5.33
N CYS A 99 -4.80 -0.52 4.01
CA CYS A 99 -3.76 -0.15 3.05
C CYS A 99 -4.14 1.13 2.30
N VAL A 100 -3.37 2.21 2.51
CA VAL A 100 -3.56 3.49 1.80
C VAL A 100 -3.28 3.41 0.30
N SER A 101 -2.56 2.38 -0.14
CA SER A 101 -2.23 2.13 -1.54
C SER A 101 -3.20 1.16 -2.22
N HIS A 102 -4.25 0.69 -1.52
CA HIS A 102 -5.17 -0.31 -2.04
C HIS A 102 -5.83 0.13 -3.36
N SER A 103 -6.52 1.27 -3.37
CA SER A 103 -7.18 1.79 -4.58
C SER A 103 -6.18 2.09 -5.72
N LYS A 104 -4.95 2.46 -5.38
CA LYS A 104 -3.87 2.66 -6.38
C LYS A 104 -3.43 1.34 -6.99
N ASN A 105 -3.29 0.29 -6.19
CA ASN A 105 -2.98 -1.05 -6.69
C ASN A 105 -4.10 -1.57 -7.60
N ILE A 106 -5.37 -1.37 -7.24
CA ILE A 106 -6.51 -1.73 -8.11
C ILE A 106 -6.39 -1.01 -9.45
N ALA A 107 -6.25 0.32 -9.44
CA ALA A 107 -6.14 1.10 -10.68
C ALA A 107 -4.92 0.70 -11.54
N ILE A 108 -3.78 0.39 -10.92
CA ILE A 108 -2.59 -0.09 -11.63
C ILE A 108 -2.85 -1.49 -12.22
N HIS A 109 -3.49 -2.39 -11.47
CA HIS A 109 -3.86 -3.72 -11.98
C HIS A 109 -4.83 -3.64 -13.14
N GLU A 110 -5.85 -2.79 -13.05
CA GLU A 110 -6.76 -2.50 -14.16
C GLU A 110 -5.98 -2.03 -15.38
N TYR A 111 -5.10 -1.04 -15.24
CA TYR A 111 -4.25 -0.55 -16.32
C TYR A 111 -3.36 -1.64 -16.92
N LEU A 112 -2.69 -2.45 -16.09
CA LEU A 112 -1.82 -3.54 -16.54
C LEU A 112 -2.58 -4.68 -17.20
N SER A 113 -3.88 -4.81 -16.93
CA SER A 113 -4.76 -5.81 -17.55
C SER A 113 -5.36 -5.38 -18.89
N ILE A 114 -5.22 -4.10 -19.26
CA ILE A 114 -5.68 -3.59 -20.55
C ILE A 114 -4.92 -4.30 -21.67
N ASP A 115 -5.66 -4.77 -22.67
CA ASP A 115 -5.10 -5.30 -23.90
C ASP A 115 -4.23 -4.22 -24.57
N GLN A 116 -2.96 -4.56 -24.82
CA GLN A 116 -1.99 -3.65 -25.42
C GLN A 116 -2.42 -3.19 -26.83
N GLU A 117 -3.24 -3.96 -27.55
CA GLU A 117 -3.79 -3.55 -28.85
C GLU A 117 -4.92 -2.52 -28.70
N HIS A 118 -5.62 -2.49 -27.56
CA HIS A 118 -6.68 -1.53 -27.25
C HIS A 118 -6.18 -0.27 -26.50
N GLY A 119 -5.01 -0.31 -25.87
CA GLY A 119 -4.45 0.81 -25.10
C GLY A 119 -4.13 2.08 -25.92
N TYR A 120 -4.05 1.99 -27.24
CA TYR A 120 -3.78 3.14 -28.12
C TYR A 120 -5.01 4.01 -28.40
N PHE A 121 -6.22 3.55 -28.05
CA PHE A 121 -7.49 4.20 -28.43
C PHE A 121 -8.28 4.79 -27.26
N VAL A 122 -7.71 4.79 -26.04
CA VAL A 122 -8.35 5.29 -24.80
C VAL A 122 -7.47 6.32 -24.12
#